data_AF-A0A7X5XYX4-F1
#
_entry.id   AF-A0A7X5XYX4-F1
#
_cell.length_a   1.000
_cell.length_b   1.000
_cell.length_c   1.000
_cell.angle_alpha   90.00
_cell.angle_beta   90.00
_cell.angle_gamma   90.00
#
_symmetry.space_group_name_H-M   'P 1'
#
loop_
_entity.id
_entity.type
_entity.pdbx_description
1 polymer ?
#
loop_
_entity_poly.entity_id
_entity_poly.type
_entity_poly.pdbx_seq_one_letter_code
_entity_poly.pdbx_strand_id
1 'polypeptide(L)'
;MIHRTDLAALTPAQRANVIYAQAQSELSTRLWRAAIGDGERDNDKTRSPLGGGSDMAMDSLLELLGTQAPKSAKGKCKCQCSCSCHDEDAPDDIAALAKRALNPGAGRTPAVAEHATLPASGSVVSALSGANGFPKTGGFSGGLALGSNARYADTLAAAEARSGIPRSAIAAIVDAEAGKGQDGSWNPLSRNPRSSAAGLGQFLSGTWQTLAEQSGTWLNEVAQARGWLTAKGKIDPARRSELLALRYDPQASILSVADMAKNNLQHFESAGLNVRADSETLAKAAYLGHHLGLGDAKKFLAGNIDAERARTLLAAQVGGSAADQRIASAGDATSAHRKWLLDFIDRHVQPDKFSS
;
A
#
# COMPACT_ATOMS: atom_id res chain seq x y z
N MET A 1 22.05 16.56 -7.27
CA MET A 1 22.46 17.97 -7.10
C MET A 1 21.38 18.80 -7.78
N ILE A 2 20.74 19.76 -7.09
CA ILE A 2 19.69 20.60 -7.71
C ILE A 2 20.38 21.68 -8.55
N HIS A 3 19.92 21.94 -9.78
CA HIS A 3 20.54 22.96 -10.62
C HIS A 3 20.13 24.36 -10.12
N ARG A 4 21.05 25.34 -10.18
CA ARG A 4 20.82 26.69 -9.65
C ARG A 4 19.62 27.41 -10.30
N THR A 5 19.31 27.07 -11.55
CA THR A 5 18.15 27.53 -12.31
C THR A 5 16.83 27.14 -11.66
N ASP A 6 16.74 25.91 -11.14
CA ASP A 6 15.49 25.34 -10.64
C ASP A 6 15.10 25.98 -9.30
N LEU A 7 16.11 26.33 -8.48
CA LEU A 7 15.92 27.05 -7.21
C LEU A 7 15.41 28.49 -7.45
N ALA A 8 15.81 29.13 -8.55
CA ALA A 8 15.45 30.52 -8.83
C ALA A 8 13.94 30.71 -9.09
N ALA A 9 13.26 29.69 -9.61
CA ALA A 9 11.82 29.70 -9.89
C ALA A 9 10.93 29.50 -8.64
N LEU A 10 11.50 29.07 -7.51
CA LEU A 10 10.76 28.84 -6.26
C LEU A 10 10.60 30.12 -5.45
N THR A 11 9.47 30.28 -4.74
CA THR A 11 9.31 31.34 -3.73
C THR A 11 10.38 31.23 -2.63
N PRO A 12 10.73 32.31 -1.92
CA PRO A 12 11.75 32.27 -0.86
C PRO A 12 11.50 31.19 0.21
N ALA A 13 10.24 30.99 0.62
CA ALA A 13 9.86 29.97 1.60
C ALA A 13 10.01 28.53 1.06
N GLN A 14 9.55 28.27 -0.18
CA GLN A 14 9.72 26.96 -0.81
C GLN A 14 11.21 26.64 -1.05
N ARG A 15 12.00 27.65 -1.45
CA ARG A 15 13.45 27.53 -1.63
C ARG A 15 14.15 27.23 -0.31
N ALA A 16 13.77 27.91 0.77
CA ALA A 16 14.26 27.63 2.11
C ALA A 16 13.94 26.19 2.55
N ASN A 17 12.70 25.72 2.37
CA ASN A 17 12.30 24.36 2.71
C ASN A 17 13.07 23.29 1.89
N VAL A 18 13.26 23.50 0.58
CA VAL A 18 14.03 22.58 -0.28
C VAL A 18 15.51 22.55 0.14
N ILE A 19 16.12 23.71 0.41
CA ILE A 19 17.51 23.80 0.88
C ILE A 19 17.65 23.15 2.27
N TYR A 20 16.72 23.40 3.18
CA TYR A 20 16.73 22.84 4.54
C TYR A 20 16.58 21.31 4.52
N ALA A 21 15.59 20.78 3.78
CA ALA A 21 15.40 19.34 3.64
C ALA A 21 16.59 18.65 2.97
N GLN A 22 17.19 19.27 1.94
CA GLN A 22 18.40 18.76 1.30
C GLN A 22 19.61 18.78 2.25
N ALA A 23 19.83 19.88 2.97
CA ALA A 23 20.93 20.02 3.94
C ALA A 23 20.79 19.03 5.11
N GLN A 24 19.58 18.84 5.62
CA GLN A 24 19.28 17.85 6.66
C GLN A 24 19.46 16.42 6.16
N SER A 25 19.10 16.12 4.90
CA SER A 25 19.35 14.83 4.26
C SER A 25 20.85 14.57 4.03
N GLU A 26 21.65 15.59 3.72
CA GLU A 26 23.10 15.44 3.56
C GLU A 26 23.80 15.30 4.92
N LEU A 27 23.37 16.06 5.93
CA LEU A 27 23.88 15.98 7.29
C LEU A 27 23.62 14.60 7.90
N SER A 28 22.38 14.07 7.79
CA SER A 28 22.05 12.73 8.28
C SER A 28 22.86 11.65 7.56
N THR A 29 23.06 11.77 6.24
CA THR A 29 23.91 10.85 5.47
C THR A 29 25.39 10.88 5.93
N ARG A 30 25.93 12.06 6.25
CA ARG A 30 27.32 12.21 6.73
C ARG A 30 27.48 11.66 8.15
N LEU A 31 26.55 11.98 9.06
CA LEU A 31 26.52 11.44 10.42
C LEU A 31 26.38 9.92 10.41
N TRP A 32 25.58 9.35 9.51
CA TRP A 32 25.41 7.91 9.38
C TRP A 32 26.66 7.19 8.86
N ARG A 33 27.38 7.73 7.87
CA ARG A 33 28.70 7.19 7.48
C ARG A 33 29.73 7.27 8.61
N ALA A 34 29.74 8.37 9.36
CA ALA A 34 30.60 8.51 10.53
C ALA A 34 30.26 7.52 11.65
N ALA A 35 28.99 7.18 11.82
CA ALA A 35 28.51 6.24 12.83
C ALA A 35 28.69 4.75 12.44
N ILE A 36 28.60 4.41 11.14
CA ILE A 36 28.82 3.04 10.66
C ILE A 36 30.31 2.68 10.57
N GLY A 37 31.18 3.67 10.36
CA GLY A 37 32.62 3.45 10.29
C GLY A 37 33.01 2.65 9.06
N ASP A 38 33.17 3.35 7.92
CA ASP A 38 33.63 2.79 6.64
C ASP A 38 35.16 2.50 6.67
N GLY A 39 35.61 1.87 7.75
CA GLY A 39 36.97 1.39 7.97
C GLY A 39 36.93 -0.10 8.24
N GLU A 40 37.69 -0.85 7.44
CA GLU A 40 37.82 -2.31 7.43
C GLU A 40 37.70 -2.95 8.82
N ARG A 41 36.80 -3.92 9.00
CA ARG A 41 36.84 -4.78 10.19
C ARG A 41 36.19 -6.14 10.08
N ASP A 42 36.80 -7.02 10.85
CA ASP A 42 36.58 -8.45 10.94
C ASP A 42 35.33 -8.86 11.73
N ASN A 43 35.06 -10.16 11.63
CA ASN A 43 33.89 -10.88 12.14
C ASN A 43 34.03 -11.31 13.62
N ASP A 44 33.03 -11.09 14.50
CA ASP A 44 32.39 -12.17 15.31
C ASP A 44 31.16 -11.78 16.19
N LYS A 45 30.26 -12.76 16.39
CA LYS A 45 29.19 -13.01 17.42
C LYS A 45 28.67 -11.90 18.37
N THR A 46 27.35 -11.82 18.63
CA THR A 46 26.64 -12.69 19.62
C THR A 46 25.09 -12.63 19.53
N ARG A 47 24.37 -13.59 20.17
CA ARG A 47 22.88 -13.79 20.17
C ARG A 47 22.22 -13.32 21.49
N SER A 48 20.89 -13.04 21.56
CA SER A 48 19.78 -13.93 22.04
C SER A 48 18.64 -13.06 22.69
N PRO A 49 17.49 -13.57 23.25
CA PRO A 49 16.34 -14.25 22.61
C PRO A 49 14.92 -13.77 23.13
N LEU A 50 13.83 -14.51 22.78
CA LEU A 50 12.39 -14.39 23.24
C LEU A 50 11.59 -13.19 22.66
N GLY A 51 10.26 -13.15 22.48
CA GLY A 51 9.12 -14.09 22.63
C GLY A 51 7.80 -13.29 22.90
N GLY A 52 6.56 -13.65 22.52
CA GLY A 52 6.03 -14.72 21.65
C GLY A 52 4.53 -15.04 21.93
N GLY A 53 3.58 -14.76 21.03
CA GLY A 53 2.14 -15.08 21.18
C GLY A 53 1.16 -14.31 20.26
N SER A 54 -0.02 -14.90 20.00
CA SER A 54 -1.18 -14.41 19.19
C SER A 54 -1.34 -14.94 17.74
N ASP A 55 -1.67 -16.24 17.56
CA ASP A 55 -1.99 -16.86 16.25
C ASP A 55 -3.48 -16.84 15.86
N MET A 56 -4.41 -16.34 16.69
CA MET A 56 -5.86 -16.57 16.51
C MET A 56 -6.62 -15.48 15.70
N ALA A 57 -6.13 -14.24 15.63
CA ALA A 57 -6.89 -13.13 15.04
C ALA A 57 -6.93 -13.15 13.51
N MET A 58 -5.87 -13.66 12.87
CA MET A 58 -5.67 -13.58 11.43
C MET A 58 -6.34 -14.70 10.63
N ASP A 59 -6.45 -15.92 11.20
CA ASP A 59 -7.17 -17.00 10.52
C ASP A 59 -8.65 -16.62 10.30
N SER A 60 -9.25 -15.89 11.25
CA SER A 60 -10.58 -15.28 11.10
C SER A 60 -10.63 -14.23 9.99
N LEU A 61 -9.60 -13.39 9.81
CA LEU A 61 -9.53 -12.43 8.71
C LEU A 61 -9.44 -13.13 7.34
N LEU A 62 -8.66 -14.20 7.24
CA LEU A 62 -8.51 -14.97 5.99
C LEU A 62 -9.76 -15.77 5.62
N GLU A 63 -10.48 -16.27 6.64
CA GLU A 63 -11.78 -16.92 6.47
C GLU A 63 -12.87 -15.92 6.05
N LEU A 64 -12.89 -14.72 6.66
CA LEU A 64 -13.81 -13.62 6.35
C LEU A 64 -13.59 -13.00 4.96
N LEU A 65 -12.34 -13.00 4.48
CA LEU A 65 -11.96 -12.60 3.12
C LEU A 65 -12.24 -13.70 2.06
N GLY A 66 -12.72 -14.88 2.46
CA GLY A 66 -13.05 -15.98 1.56
C GLY A 66 -11.84 -16.70 0.95
N THR A 67 -10.62 -16.41 1.42
CA THR A 67 -9.38 -16.93 0.81
C THR A 67 -8.81 -18.08 1.61
N GLN A 68 -9.45 -19.25 1.52
CA GLN A 68 -8.85 -20.49 2.01
C GLN A 68 -7.73 -20.95 1.08
N ALA A 69 -6.50 -21.03 1.61
CA ALA A 69 -5.50 -21.91 1.02
C ALA A 69 -5.94 -23.37 1.21
N PRO A 70 -5.72 -24.28 0.24
CA PRO A 70 -6.13 -25.67 0.38
C PRO A 70 -5.40 -26.33 1.56
N LYS A 71 -6.16 -26.65 2.61
CA LYS A 71 -5.65 -27.44 3.75
C LYS A 71 -5.14 -28.77 3.19
N SER A 72 -3.86 -29.06 3.38
CA SER A 72 -3.26 -30.34 2.95
C SER A 72 -3.78 -31.48 3.83
N ALA A 73 -4.94 -32.01 3.46
CA ALA A 73 -5.62 -33.09 4.17
C ALA A 73 -4.88 -34.44 4.01
N LYS A 74 -3.74 -34.60 4.70
CA LYS A 74 -3.13 -35.91 4.98
C LYS A 74 -3.50 -36.41 6.37
N GLY A 75 -4.81 -36.42 6.65
CA GLY A 75 -5.40 -37.18 7.75
C GLY A 75 -6.01 -38.47 7.21
N LYS A 76 -5.38 -39.64 7.48
CA LYS A 76 -5.95 -40.93 7.10
C LYS A 76 -7.20 -41.21 7.94
N CYS A 77 -8.39 -41.06 7.36
CA CYS A 77 -9.61 -41.47 8.02
C CYS A 77 -9.67 -43.01 8.11
N LYS A 78 -10.18 -43.54 9.23
CA LYS A 78 -10.27 -44.97 9.54
C LYS A 78 -11.72 -45.45 9.70
N CYS A 79 -12.66 -44.84 8.97
CA CYS A 79 -14.06 -45.25 8.97
C CYS A 79 -14.33 -46.32 7.90
N GLN A 80 -14.92 -47.45 8.29
CA GLN A 80 -15.47 -48.44 7.37
C GLN A 80 -16.87 -48.00 6.91
N CYS A 81 -16.93 -47.07 5.95
CA CYS A 81 -18.17 -46.69 5.27
C CYS A 81 -17.97 -46.64 3.75
N SER A 82 -18.96 -47.13 3.01
CA SER A 82 -18.98 -47.11 1.54
C SER A 82 -19.39 -45.74 1.02
N CYS A 83 -18.43 -44.84 0.87
CA CYS A 83 -18.60 -43.57 0.17
C CYS A 83 -17.66 -43.49 -1.04
N SER A 84 -18.06 -42.74 -2.07
CA SER A 84 -17.42 -42.67 -3.39
C SER A 84 -16.08 -41.90 -3.39
N CYS A 85 -15.13 -42.34 -2.57
CA CYS A 85 -13.80 -41.75 -2.42
C CYS A 85 -12.70 -42.57 -3.12
N HIS A 86 -13.09 -43.54 -3.95
CA HIS A 86 -12.20 -44.46 -4.66
C HIS A 86 -12.58 -44.53 -6.15
N ASP A 87 -12.13 -43.54 -6.91
CA ASP A 87 -11.92 -43.65 -8.36
C ASP A 87 -10.51 -43.15 -8.66
N GLU A 88 -9.54 -44.07 -8.68
CA GLU A 88 -8.23 -43.82 -9.28
C GLU A 88 -8.32 -44.14 -10.78
N ASP A 89 -8.90 -43.23 -11.57
CA ASP A 89 -8.69 -43.05 -13.02
C ASP A 89 -9.61 -41.95 -13.59
N ALA A 90 -9.31 -40.67 -13.31
CA ALA A 90 -9.95 -39.52 -13.94
C ALA A 90 -8.88 -38.59 -14.57
N PRO A 91 -8.96 -38.25 -15.87
CA PRO A 91 -7.92 -37.47 -16.56
C PRO A 91 -7.97 -35.96 -16.23
N ASP A 92 -6.79 -35.34 -16.13
CA ASP A 92 -6.61 -33.92 -15.77
C ASP A 92 -7.10 -32.94 -16.85
N ASP A 93 -8.32 -32.41 -16.70
CA ASP A 93 -8.93 -31.40 -17.59
C ASP A 93 -8.38 -29.96 -17.40
N ILE A 94 -7.09 -29.82 -17.10
CA ILE A 94 -6.38 -28.53 -17.03
C ILE A 94 -5.64 -28.21 -18.36
N ALA A 95 -5.32 -29.22 -19.17
CA ALA A 95 -4.56 -29.05 -20.41
C ALA A 95 -5.36 -28.41 -21.58
N ALA A 96 -6.70 -28.42 -21.51
CA ALA A 96 -7.58 -27.93 -22.58
C ALA A 96 -7.72 -26.39 -22.62
N LEU A 97 -7.65 -25.71 -21.47
CA LEU A 97 -7.85 -24.25 -21.39
C LEU A 97 -6.63 -23.45 -21.86
N ALA A 98 -5.41 -23.99 -21.71
CA ALA A 98 -4.17 -23.28 -22.06
C ALA A 98 -3.95 -23.09 -23.57
N LYS A 99 -4.52 -23.95 -24.43
CA LYS A 99 -4.26 -23.92 -25.89
C LYS A 99 -5.11 -22.91 -26.68
N ARG A 100 -6.05 -22.20 -26.03
CA ARG A 100 -6.97 -21.27 -26.71
C ARG A 100 -6.57 -19.79 -26.59
N ALA A 101 -5.51 -19.46 -25.87
CA ALA A 101 -5.09 -18.09 -25.56
C ALA A 101 -3.90 -17.56 -26.39
N LEU A 102 -3.37 -18.33 -27.34
CA LEU A 102 -2.06 -18.07 -27.98
C LEU A 102 -2.07 -17.91 -29.51
N ASN A 103 -3.21 -17.56 -30.14
CA ASN A 103 -3.20 -17.34 -31.60
C ASN A 103 -4.29 -16.37 -32.12
N PRO A 104 -3.95 -15.10 -32.40
CA PRO A 104 -4.78 -14.17 -33.18
C PRO A 104 -4.11 -13.82 -34.52
N GLY A 105 -4.49 -14.47 -35.62
CA GLY A 105 -3.81 -14.22 -36.91
C GLY A 105 -4.35 -14.91 -38.16
N ALA A 106 -5.62 -14.69 -38.56
CA ALA A 106 -6.10 -14.76 -39.96
C ALA A 106 -7.59 -14.35 -40.09
N GLY A 107 -7.94 -13.47 -41.06
CA GLY A 107 -9.35 -13.24 -41.48
C GLY A 107 -9.71 -11.79 -41.90
N ARG A 108 -10.13 -11.58 -43.15
CA ARG A 108 -10.31 -10.26 -43.84
C ARG A 108 -11.70 -10.16 -44.54
N THR A 109 -12.36 -9.00 -44.75
CA THR A 109 -12.09 -7.62 -44.26
C THR A 109 -13.35 -6.75 -43.91
N PRO A 110 -14.09 -6.09 -44.84
CA PRO A 110 -14.50 -4.70 -44.53
C PRO A 110 -15.96 -4.26 -44.81
N ALA A 111 -16.41 -3.22 -44.08
CA ALA A 111 -17.42 -2.21 -44.46
C ALA A 111 -17.21 -0.98 -43.54
N VAL A 112 -16.64 0.16 -43.99
CA VAL A 112 -17.22 1.28 -44.78
C VAL A 112 -18.16 2.20 -43.98
N ALA A 113 -17.65 3.41 -43.68
CA ALA A 113 -18.27 4.77 -43.53
C ALA A 113 -19.64 4.94 -42.82
N GLU A 114 -19.91 6.00 -42.03
CA GLU A 114 -19.87 7.43 -42.42
C GLU A 114 -19.73 8.43 -41.24
N HIS A 115 -19.73 9.74 -41.57
CA HIS A 115 -19.52 10.91 -40.70
C HIS A 115 -20.75 11.31 -39.84
N ALA A 116 -20.49 11.93 -38.67
CA ALA A 116 -21.06 13.23 -38.22
C ALA A 116 -20.51 13.62 -36.82
N THR A 117 -19.69 14.67 -36.68
CA THR A 117 -20.05 16.08 -36.40
C THR A 117 -20.31 16.39 -34.91
N LEU A 118 -19.43 17.19 -34.30
CA LEU A 118 -19.63 17.86 -33.00
C LEU A 118 -20.56 19.07 -33.15
N PRO A 119 -21.19 19.53 -32.05
CA PRO A 119 -20.96 20.92 -31.64
C PRO A 119 -20.60 21.06 -30.15
N ALA A 120 -20.23 22.27 -29.75
CA ALA A 120 -19.57 22.59 -28.49
C ALA A 120 -20.43 23.41 -27.50
N SER A 121 -19.94 23.44 -26.25
CA SER A 121 -20.10 24.52 -25.26
C SER A 121 -21.50 24.87 -24.72
N GLY A 122 -21.64 24.76 -23.39
CA GLY A 122 -22.72 25.41 -22.62
C GLY A 122 -22.48 25.32 -21.12
N SER A 123 -22.07 26.43 -20.49
CA SER A 123 -22.05 26.54 -19.02
C SER A 123 -23.45 26.76 -18.47
N VAL A 124 -23.84 26.01 -17.44
CA VAL A 124 -24.91 26.40 -16.51
C VAL A 124 -24.48 26.10 -15.08
N VAL A 125 -24.63 27.10 -14.21
CA VAL A 125 -24.51 26.99 -12.76
C VAL A 125 -25.91 27.05 -12.13
N SER A 126 -25.97 26.64 -10.85
CA SER A 126 -27.11 26.69 -9.93
C SER A 126 -28.10 25.51 -9.93
N ALA A 127 -27.98 24.77 -8.81
CA ALA A 127 -29.04 24.31 -7.92
C ALA A 127 -30.08 23.30 -8.44
N LEU A 128 -30.16 22.18 -7.70
CA LEU A 128 -31.43 21.72 -7.13
C LEU A 128 -31.16 20.88 -5.87
N SER A 129 -31.76 21.31 -4.74
CA SER A 129 -31.91 20.48 -3.54
C SER A 129 -33.02 19.47 -3.77
N GLY A 130 -32.84 18.20 -3.39
CA GLY A 130 -33.92 17.21 -3.49
C GLY A 130 -33.45 15.78 -3.26
N ALA A 131 -33.85 15.22 -2.12
CA ALA A 131 -33.45 13.90 -1.63
C ALA A 131 -33.74 12.72 -2.59
N ASN A 132 -32.89 11.67 -2.52
CA ASN A 132 -33.37 10.34 -2.16
C ASN A 132 -32.25 9.36 -1.74
N GLY A 133 -32.45 8.73 -0.57
CA GLY A 133 -32.21 7.29 -0.40
C GLY A 133 -30.78 6.73 -0.46
N PHE A 134 -29.83 7.24 0.33
CA PHE A 134 -28.70 6.42 0.79
C PHE A 134 -28.90 6.05 2.27
N PRO A 135 -28.65 4.81 2.69
CA PRO A 135 -28.72 4.45 4.10
C PRO A 135 -27.64 5.24 4.86
N LYS A 136 -28.05 5.94 5.91
CA LYS A 136 -27.10 6.56 6.85
C LYS A 136 -26.35 5.44 7.58
N THR A 137 -25.18 5.07 7.08
CA THR A 137 -24.16 4.48 7.94
C THR A 137 -23.87 5.51 9.03
N GLY A 138 -24.07 5.11 10.29
CA GLY A 138 -23.90 6.00 11.42
C GLY A 138 -22.49 6.54 11.42
N GLY A 139 -22.35 7.88 11.34
CA GLY A 139 -21.07 8.51 11.55
C GLY A 139 -20.63 8.21 12.99
N PHE A 140 -19.66 7.31 13.15
CA PHE A 140 -19.03 7.06 14.43
C PHE A 140 -18.29 8.34 14.84
N SER A 141 -18.99 9.24 15.55
CA SER A 141 -18.39 10.33 16.30
C SER A 141 -17.78 9.82 17.61
N GLY A 142 -17.11 8.66 17.55
CA GLY A 142 -16.05 8.34 18.50
C GLY A 142 -14.94 9.37 18.32
N GLY A 143 -14.31 9.76 19.42
CA GLY A 143 -13.14 10.62 19.38
C GLY A 143 -11.95 9.88 18.74
N LEU A 144 -10.88 10.64 18.50
CA LEU A 144 -9.69 10.14 17.82
C LEU A 144 -8.47 10.23 18.76
N ALA A 145 -8.04 9.09 19.29
CA ALA A 145 -6.95 8.98 20.26
C ALA A 145 -5.57 9.08 19.58
N LEU A 146 -5.11 10.31 19.30
CA LEU A 146 -3.84 10.55 18.59
C LEU A 146 -2.62 10.85 19.48
N GLY A 147 -2.82 11.16 20.77
CA GLY A 147 -1.74 11.60 21.67
C GLY A 147 -0.91 12.75 21.07
N SER A 148 0.42 12.59 21.02
CA SER A 148 1.38 13.54 20.42
C SER A 148 1.10 13.89 18.94
N ASN A 149 0.22 13.14 18.27
CA ASN A 149 -0.17 13.33 16.88
C ASN A 149 -1.51 14.08 16.69
N ALA A 150 -2.12 14.59 17.78
CA ALA A 150 -3.38 15.34 17.75
C ALA A 150 -3.42 16.49 16.72
N ARG A 151 -2.25 17.08 16.43
CA ARG A 151 -2.03 18.08 15.36
C ARG A 151 -2.47 17.66 13.94
N TYR A 152 -2.78 16.37 13.73
CA TYR A 152 -3.24 15.82 12.45
C TYR A 152 -4.73 15.49 12.40
N ALA A 153 -5.51 15.78 13.46
CA ALA A 153 -6.94 15.45 13.53
C ALA A 153 -7.75 15.98 12.33
N ASP A 154 -7.60 17.27 11.98
CA ASP A 154 -8.31 17.89 10.86
C ASP A 154 -7.88 17.31 9.50
N THR A 155 -6.59 16.99 9.36
CA THR A 155 -6.06 16.33 8.15
C THR A 155 -6.64 14.94 7.99
N LEU A 156 -6.73 14.16 9.07
CA LEU A 156 -7.35 12.84 9.07
C LEU A 156 -8.85 12.94 8.78
N ALA A 157 -9.55 13.96 9.30
CA ALA A 157 -10.96 14.20 8.99
C ALA A 157 -11.18 14.54 7.50
N ALA A 158 -10.33 15.38 6.91
CA ALA A 158 -10.35 15.64 5.47
C ALA A 158 -10.03 14.38 4.65
N ALA A 159 -9.11 13.54 5.12
CA ALA A 159 -8.71 12.29 4.49
C ALA A 159 -9.86 11.25 4.50
N GLU A 160 -10.58 11.13 5.62
CA GLU A 160 -11.80 10.31 5.70
C GLU A 160 -12.89 10.84 4.77
N ALA A 161 -13.20 12.14 4.81
CA ALA A 161 -14.24 12.74 3.97
C ALA A 161 -13.98 12.55 2.47
N ARG A 162 -12.70 12.56 2.05
CA ARG A 162 -12.27 12.31 0.68
C ARG A 162 -12.36 10.83 0.26
N SER A 163 -11.97 9.94 1.16
CA SER A 163 -11.70 8.54 0.83
C SER A 163 -12.83 7.57 1.19
N GLY A 164 -13.66 7.93 2.17
CA GLY A 164 -14.61 7.03 2.83
C GLY A 164 -13.94 6.00 3.76
N ILE A 165 -12.66 6.20 4.12
CA ILE A 165 -11.89 5.33 5.02
C ILE A 165 -11.89 5.95 6.43
N PRO A 166 -12.26 5.21 7.50
CA PRO A 166 -12.34 5.76 8.85
C PRO A 166 -11.02 6.41 9.32
N ARG A 167 -11.10 7.54 10.02
CA ARG A 167 -9.92 8.25 10.57
C ARG A 167 -8.99 7.35 11.37
N SER A 168 -9.54 6.44 12.17
CA SER A 168 -8.80 5.47 12.97
C SER A 168 -8.02 4.46 12.12
N ALA A 169 -8.59 4.01 11.00
CA ALA A 169 -7.90 3.16 10.02
C ALA A 169 -6.78 3.92 9.29
N ILE A 170 -7.03 5.17 8.86
CA ILE A 170 -5.98 6.01 8.25
C ILE A 170 -4.85 6.26 9.26
N ALA A 171 -5.18 6.59 10.50
CA ALA A 171 -4.21 6.81 11.57
C ALA A 171 -3.37 5.56 11.85
N ALA A 172 -3.96 4.36 11.86
CA ALA A 172 -3.23 3.11 12.03
C ALA A 172 -2.26 2.82 10.87
N ILE A 173 -2.65 3.09 9.63
CA ILE A 173 -1.76 2.94 8.46
C ILE A 173 -0.60 3.95 8.53
N VAL A 174 -0.88 5.21 8.88
CA VAL A 174 0.16 6.24 9.05
C VAL A 174 1.08 5.90 10.22
N ASP A 175 0.57 5.38 11.33
CA ASP A 175 1.37 4.97 12.47
C ASP A 175 2.30 3.79 12.12
N ALA A 176 1.80 2.80 11.37
CA ALA A 176 2.59 1.65 10.94
C ALA A 176 3.76 2.03 10.00
N GLU A 177 3.60 3.07 9.16
CA GLU A 177 4.63 3.52 8.21
C GLU A 177 5.56 4.60 8.78
N ALA A 178 5.04 5.56 9.55
CA ALA A 178 5.82 6.71 9.98
C ALA A 178 6.96 6.32 10.95
N GLY A 179 8.18 6.79 10.64
CA GLY A 179 9.22 6.91 11.66
C GLY A 179 8.71 7.77 12.83
N LYS A 180 9.06 7.41 14.06
CA LYS A 180 8.56 8.06 15.28
C LYS A 180 9.66 8.75 16.09
N GLY A 181 9.30 9.83 16.78
CA GLY A 181 10.07 10.42 17.87
C GLY A 181 9.98 9.57 19.16
N GLN A 182 10.77 9.95 20.18
CA GLN A 182 10.76 9.26 21.49
C GLN A 182 9.42 9.38 22.22
N ASP A 183 8.66 10.44 21.92
CA ASP A 183 7.32 10.75 22.43
C ASP A 183 6.18 10.12 21.58
N GLY A 184 6.52 9.24 20.64
CA GLY A 184 5.56 8.64 19.71
C GLY A 184 5.06 9.60 18.61
N SER A 185 5.57 10.82 18.53
CA SER A 185 5.20 11.74 17.45
C SER A 185 5.66 11.21 16.09
N TRP A 186 4.78 11.20 15.10
CA TRP A 186 5.12 10.82 13.74
C TRP A 186 6.06 11.86 13.12
N ASN A 187 7.11 11.41 12.45
CA ASN A 187 8.15 12.24 11.84
C ASN A 187 7.88 12.40 10.32
N PRO A 188 7.43 13.57 9.84
CA PRO A 188 7.19 13.80 8.40
C PRO A 188 8.47 13.75 7.56
N LEU A 189 9.64 13.89 8.20
CA LEU A 189 10.95 13.85 7.56
C LEU A 189 11.56 12.43 7.59
N SER A 190 10.77 11.43 7.97
CA SER A 190 11.14 10.01 7.87
C SER A 190 11.56 9.64 6.45
N ARG A 191 12.63 8.84 6.34
CA ARG A 191 13.14 8.33 5.08
C ARG A 191 13.81 6.97 5.27
N ASN A 192 13.50 6.01 4.40
CA ASN A 192 14.20 4.73 4.38
C ASN A 192 15.56 4.87 3.68
N PRO A 193 16.70 4.54 4.33
CA PRO A 193 18.02 4.67 3.70
C PRO A 193 18.25 3.64 2.58
N ARG A 194 17.51 2.51 2.57
CA ARG A 194 17.64 1.42 1.60
C ARG A 194 16.71 1.58 0.37
N SER A 195 15.88 2.62 0.31
CA SER A 195 14.94 2.80 -0.80
C SER A 195 14.63 4.28 -1.09
N SER A 196 13.63 4.51 -1.95
CA SER A 196 13.12 5.87 -2.19
C SER A 196 12.02 6.30 -1.23
N ALA A 197 11.58 5.43 -0.30
CA ALA A 197 10.49 5.67 0.64
C ALA A 197 10.77 6.86 1.56
N ALA A 198 9.80 7.76 1.67
CA ALA A 198 9.88 8.98 2.47
C ALA A 198 8.49 9.47 2.90
N GLY A 199 8.43 10.23 3.98
CA GLY A 199 7.19 10.84 4.48
C GLY A 199 6.43 9.99 5.48
N LEU A 200 5.29 10.52 5.93
CA LEU A 200 4.41 9.83 6.89
C LEU A 200 3.82 8.53 6.35
N GLY A 201 3.65 8.41 5.04
CA GLY A 201 3.22 7.17 4.37
C GLY A 201 4.35 6.43 3.63
N GLN A 202 5.62 6.75 3.91
CA GLN A 202 6.82 6.09 3.36
C GLN A 202 6.77 5.83 1.83
N PHE A 203 6.16 6.75 1.07
CA PHE A 203 5.88 6.53 -0.34
C PHE A 203 7.14 6.40 -1.18
N LEU A 204 7.22 5.36 -2.01
CA LEU A 204 8.23 5.24 -3.06
C LEU A 204 8.04 6.32 -4.13
N SER A 205 9.14 6.78 -4.74
CA SER A 205 9.10 7.83 -5.78
C SER A 205 8.25 7.45 -7.00
N GLY A 206 8.16 6.16 -7.32
CA GLY A 206 7.31 5.64 -8.41
C GLY A 206 5.83 5.72 -8.04
N THR A 207 5.43 5.11 -6.92
CA THR A 207 4.06 5.13 -6.40
C THR A 207 3.51 6.55 -6.25
N TRP A 208 4.32 7.46 -5.71
CA TRP A 208 3.95 8.87 -5.55
C TRP A 208 3.67 9.58 -6.89
N GLN A 209 4.49 9.29 -7.91
CA GLN A 209 4.23 9.78 -9.27
C GLN A 209 2.95 9.16 -9.86
N THR A 210 2.75 7.85 -9.71
CA THR A 210 1.55 7.17 -10.21
C THR A 210 0.28 7.78 -9.62
N LEU A 211 0.26 8.06 -8.30
CA LEU A 211 -0.87 8.76 -7.68
C LEU A 211 -1.07 10.15 -8.28
N ALA A 212 0.00 10.94 -8.46
CA ALA A 212 -0.07 12.26 -9.08
C ALA A 212 -0.52 12.26 -10.55
N GLU A 213 -0.42 11.12 -11.26
CA GLU A 213 -0.92 10.92 -12.63
C GLU A 213 -2.33 10.31 -12.67
N GLN A 214 -2.83 9.79 -11.54
CA GLN A 214 -4.12 9.12 -11.45
C GLN A 214 -5.24 10.12 -11.12
N SER A 215 -6.20 10.26 -12.03
CA SER A 215 -7.39 11.11 -11.82
C SER A 215 -8.14 10.74 -10.54
N GLY A 216 -8.61 11.76 -9.82
CA GLY A 216 -9.36 11.60 -8.56
C GLY A 216 -8.49 11.43 -7.31
N THR A 217 -7.16 11.47 -7.40
CA THR A 217 -6.29 11.61 -6.22
C THR A 217 -5.98 13.06 -5.91
N TRP A 218 -5.67 13.35 -4.65
CA TRP A 218 -5.29 14.69 -4.17
C TRP A 218 -3.99 15.16 -4.83
N LEU A 219 -3.04 14.26 -5.05
CA LEU A 219 -1.80 14.60 -5.76
C LEU A 219 -2.04 14.96 -7.21
N ASN A 220 -3.03 14.33 -7.87
CA ASN A 220 -3.40 14.68 -9.22
C ASN A 220 -4.12 16.03 -9.28
N GLU A 221 -5.00 16.34 -8.31
CA GLU A 221 -5.58 17.69 -8.16
C GLU A 221 -4.50 18.76 -7.97
N VAL A 222 -3.51 18.51 -7.12
CA VAL A 222 -2.35 19.42 -6.93
C VAL A 222 -1.51 19.53 -8.19
N ALA A 223 -1.26 18.43 -8.90
CA ALA A 223 -0.50 18.45 -10.15
C ALA A 223 -1.23 19.19 -11.28
N GLN A 224 -2.56 19.05 -11.37
CA GLN A 224 -3.41 19.83 -12.29
C GLN A 224 -3.36 21.31 -11.94
N ALA A 225 -3.66 21.67 -10.68
CA ALA A 225 -3.72 23.06 -10.22
C ALA A 225 -2.39 23.82 -10.36
N ARG A 226 -1.25 23.11 -10.36
CA ARG A 226 0.10 23.68 -10.55
C ARG A 226 0.63 23.57 -11.97
N GLY A 227 -0.14 23.04 -12.92
CA GLY A 227 0.30 22.86 -14.32
C GLY A 227 1.49 21.88 -14.46
N TRP A 228 1.57 20.88 -13.58
CA TRP A 228 2.65 19.88 -13.56
C TRP A 228 2.41 18.68 -14.49
N LEU A 229 1.22 18.58 -15.10
CA LEU A 229 0.88 17.50 -16.03
C LEU A 229 1.10 17.94 -17.47
N THR A 230 1.80 17.10 -18.22
CA THR A 230 1.87 17.16 -19.68
C THR A 230 0.51 16.89 -20.31
N ALA A 231 0.34 17.21 -21.60
CA ALA A 231 -0.87 16.92 -22.38
C ALA A 231 -1.28 15.42 -22.42
N LYS A 232 -0.39 14.51 -22.01
CA LYS A 232 -0.66 13.05 -21.89
C LYS A 232 -1.05 12.63 -20.46
N GLY A 233 -1.31 13.57 -19.54
CA GLY A 233 -1.60 13.28 -18.13
C GLY A 233 -0.40 12.75 -17.34
N LYS A 234 0.82 12.87 -17.87
CA LYS A 234 2.06 12.44 -17.22
C LYS A 234 2.76 13.61 -16.53
N ILE A 235 3.39 13.37 -15.39
CA ILE A 235 4.14 14.41 -14.68
C ILE A 235 5.30 14.91 -15.55
N ASP A 236 5.37 16.23 -15.73
CA ASP A 236 6.49 16.89 -16.40
C ASP A 236 7.80 16.56 -15.65
N PRO A 237 8.83 16.02 -16.32
CA PRO A 237 10.13 15.76 -15.73
C PRO A 237 10.74 16.95 -14.97
N ALA A 238 10.50 18.19 -15.43
CA ALA A 238 10.98 19.41 -14.77
C ALA A 238 10.32 19.65 -13.40
N ARG A 239 9.12 19.10 -13.17
CA ARG A 239 8.34 19.24 -11.93
C ARG A 239 8.49 18.05 -10.98
N ARG A 240 9.25 17.02 -11.38
CA ARG A 240 9.46 15.79 -10.59
C ARG A 240 10.02 16.06 -9.19
N SER A 241 10.95 17.00 -9.05
CA SER A 241 11.56 17.36 -7.77
C SER A 241 10.55 18.00 -6.81
N GLU A 242 9.77 18.97 -7.31
CA GLU A 242 8.69 19.64 -6.57
C GLU A 242 7.63 18.64 -6.10
N LEU A 243 7.21 17.73 -6.99
CA LEU A 243 6.27 16.67 -6.65
C LEU A 243 6.82 15.75 -5.55
N LEU A 244 8.05 15.24 -5.69
CA LEU A 244 8.64 14.29 -4.74
C LEU A 244 8.90 14.90 -3.36
N ALA A 245 9.03 16.23 -3.27
CA ALA A 245 9.17 16.97 -2.02
C ALA A 245 7.86 16.99 -1.20
N LEU A 246 6.69 16.89 -1.84
CA LEU A 246 5.40 16.84 -1.14
C LEU A 246 5.25 15.61 -0.22
N ARG A 247 6.10 14.58 -0.33
CA ARG A 247 6.13 13.47 0.64
C ARG A 247 6.57 13.91 2.03
N TYR A 248 7.30 15.01 2.16
CA TYR A 248 7.66 15.57 3.46
C TYR A 248 6.59 16.51 4.03
N ASP A 249 5.56 16.84 3.23
CA ASP A 249 4.40 17.55 3.71
C ASP A 249 3.43 16.57 4.41
N PRO A 250 3.03 16.82 5.68
CA PRO A 250 2.17 15.91 6.42
C PRO A 250 0.78 15.77 5.82
N GLN A 251 0.20 16.86 5.32
CA GLN A 251 -1.15 16.89 4.78
C GLN A 251 -1.22 16.11 3.47
N ALA A 252 -0.28 16.40 2.55
CA ALA A 252 -0.10 15.66 1.31
C ALA A 252 0.07 14.15 1.56
N SER A 253 0.90 13.78 2.54
CA SER A 253 1.16 12.39 2.90
C SER A 253 -0.11 11.68 3.37
N ILE A 254 -0.82 12.24 4.36
CA ILE A 254 -2.00 11.60 4.96
C ILE A 254 -3.16 11.51 3.95
N LEU A 255 -3.40 12.55 3.16
CA LEU A 255 -4.41 12.53 2.09
C LEU A 255 -4.08 11.48 1.02
N SER A 256 -2.80 11.35 0.65
CA SER A 256 -2.35 10.34 -0.32
C SER A 256 -2.43 8.91 0.24
N VAL A 257 -2.22 8.71 1.55
CA VAL A 257 -2.45 7.41 2.20
C VAL A 257 -3.91 7.00 2.07
N ALA A 258 -4.84 7.94 2.29
CA ALA A 258 -6.27 7.68 2.21
C ALA A 258 -6.75 7.40 0.78
N ASP A 259 -6.27 8.14 -0.23
CA ASP A 259 -6.57 7.86 -1.64
C ASP A 259 -6.01 6.50 -2.07
N MET A 260 -4.78 6.16 -1.68
CA MET A 260 -4.19 4.85 -1.97
C MET A 260 -4.92 3.71 -1.25
N ALA A 261 -5.32 3.90 0.00
CA ALA A 261 -6.13 2.93 0.76
C ALA A 261 -7.45 2.64 0.05
N LYS A 262 -8.18 3.69 -0.38
CA LYS A 262 -9.40 3.59 -1.19
C LYS A 262 -9.16 2.82 -2.49
N ASN A 263 -8.13 3.19 -3.26
CA ASN A 263 -7.78 2.52 -4.52
C ASN A 263 -7.46 1.04 -4.29
N ASN A 264 -6.72 0.71 -3.22
CA ASN A 264 -6.38 -0.67 -2.87
C ASN A 264 -7.63 -1.49 -2.56
N LEU A 265 -8.52 -0.98 -1.71
CA LEU A 265 -9.78 -1.65 -1.35
C LEU A 265 -10.66 -1.87 -2.57
N GLN A 266 -10.85 -0.86 -3.43
CA GLN A 266 -11.59 -1.01 -4.69
C GLN A 266 -10.99 -2.08 -5.61
N HIS A 267 -9.65 -2.21 -5.64
CA HIS A 267 -8.98 -3.27 -6.40
C HIS A 267 -9.11 -4.67 -5.79
N PHE A 268 -9.39 -4.80 -4.49
CA PHE A 268 -9.70 -6.07 -3.83
C PHE A 268 -11.20 -6.43 -3.92
N GLU A 269 -12.09 -5.44 -3.75
CA GLU A 269 -13.54 -5.57 -3.96
C GLU A 269 -13.85 -6.06 -5.39
N SER A 270 -13.22 -5.45 -6.40
CA SER A 270 -13.33 -5.88 -7.81
C SER A 270 -12.69 -7.24 -8.10
N ALA A 271 -11.96 -7.83 -7.15
CA ALA A 271 -11.48 -9.22 -7.19
C ALA A 271 -12.36 -10.18 -6.36
N GLY A 272 -13.52 -9.73 -5.86
CA GLY A 272 -14.46 -10.54 -5.08
C GLY A 272 -14.15 -10.65 -3.58
N LEU A 273 -13.20 -9.87 -3.06
CA LEU A 273 -12.75 -9.97 -1.66
C LEU A 273 -13.57 -9.07 -0.74
N ASN A 274 -14.03 -9.61 0.39
CA ASN A 274 -14.84 -8.89 1.39
C ASN A 274 -14.01 -8.00 2.33
N VAL A 275 -13.28 -7.03 1.77
CA VAL A 275 -12.35 -6.15 2.50
C VAL A 275 -13.03 -5.04 3.32
N ARG A 276 -14.36 -5.08 3.51
CA ARG A 276 -15.13 -4.10 4.30
C ARG A 276 -15.99 -4.73 5.40
N ALA A 277 -15.71 -5.97 5.78
CA ALA A 277 -16.50 -6.66 6.81
C ALA A 277 -16.52 -5.90 8.15
N ASP A 278 -15.41 -5.29 8.51
CA ASP A 278 -15.22 -4.46 9.71
C ASP A 278 -14.02 -3.50 9.53
N SER A 279 -13.79 -2.61 10.51
CA SER A 279 -12.73 -1.59 10.47
C SER A 279 -11.31 -2.15 10.50
N GLU A 280 -11.09 -3.27 11.19
CA GLU A 280 -9.78 -3.92 11.31
C GLU A 280 -9.44 -4.64 10.00
N THR A 281 -10.36 -5.45 9.48
CA THR A 281 -10.31 -6.07 8.13
C THR A 281 -9.98 -5.03 7.06
N LEU A 282 -10.68 -3.90 7.07
CA LEU A 282 -10.50 -2.82 6.11
C LEU A 282 -9.12 -2.16 6.22
N ALA A 283 -8.66 -1.84 7.44
CA ALA A 283 -7.34 -1.23 7.64
C ALA A 283 -6.21 -2.19 7.24
N LYS A 284 -6.29 -3.46 7.62
CA LYS A 284 -5.29 -4.50 7.29
C LYS A 284 -5.23 -4.77 5.79
N ALA A 285 -6.38 -4.84 5.11
CA ALA A 285 -6.42 -5.00 3.65
C ALA A 285 -5.83 -3.77 2.92
N ALA A 286 -6.21 -2.55 3.32
CA ALA A 286 -5.65 -1.32 2.77
C ALA A 286 -4.12 -1.24 2.95
N TYR A 287 -3.64 -1.60 4.15
CA TYR A 287 -2.21 -1.69 4.47
C TYR A 287 -1.48 -2.72 3.62
N LEU A 288 -2.02 -3.94 3.49
CA LEU A 288 -1.41 -5.02 2.71
C LEU A 288 -1.18 -4.60 1.24
N GLY A 289 -2.16 -3.93 0.64
CA GLY A 289 -2.06 -3.39 -0.72
C GLY A 289 -0.98 -2.31 -0.87
N HIS A 290 -0.73 -1.51 0.17
CA HIS A 290 0.34 -0.53 0.21
C HIS A 290 1.72 -1.21 0.37
N HIS A 291 1.83 -2.12 1.33
CA HIS A 291 3.08 -2.74 1.75
C HIS A 291 3.67 -3.70 0.71
N LEU A 292 2.84 -4.53 0.07
CA LEU A 292 3.27 -5.45 -0.99
C LEU A 292 3.12 -4.88 -2.41
N GLY A 293 2.28 -3.85 -2.58
CA GLY A 293 1.72 -3.50 -3.88
C GLY A 293 0.60 -4.47 -4.32
N LEU A 294 -0.33 -3.96 -5.11
CA LEU A 294 -1.56 -4.66 -5.52
C LEU A 294 -1.36 -6.08 -6.09
N GLY A 295 -0.35 -6.27 -6.94
CA GLY A 295 -0.11 -7.56 -7.61
C GLY A 295 0.26 -8.67 -6.64
N ASP A 296 1.23 -8.41 -5.75
CA ASP A 296 1.66 -9.38 -4.76
C ASP A 296 0.67 -9.48 -3.60
N ALA A 297 -0.05 -8.40 -3.24
CA ALA A 297 -1.14 -8.47 -2.27
C ALA A 297 -2.28 -9.39 -2.73
N LYS A 298 -2.68 -9.34 -4.01
CA LYS A 298 -3.69 -10.27 -4.57
C LYS A 298 -3.23 -11.72 -4.51
N LYS A 299 -1.97 -11.99 -4.90
CA LYS A 299 -1.37 -13.33 -4.75
C LYS A 299 -1.29 -13.76 -3.29
N PHE A 300 -0.93 -12.84 -2.38
CA PHE A 300 -0.83 -13.11 -0.94
C PHE A 300 -2.17 -13.58 -0.38
N LEU A 301 -3.23 -12.82 -0.63
CA LEU A 301 -4.57 -13.14 -0.16
C LEU A 301 -5.00 -14.50 -0.73
N ALA A 302 -4.85 -14.72 -2.05
CA ALA A 302 -5.17 -15.98 -2.70
C ALA A 302 -4.27 -17.19 -2.29
N GLY A 303 -3.24 -17.01 -1.46
CA GLY A 303 -2.32 -18.08 -1.05
C GLY A 303 -1.25 -18.45 -2.10
N ASN A 304 -1.12 -17.67 -3.17
CA ASN A 304 -0.44 -18.03 -4.41
C ASN A 304 0.83 -17.19 -4.67
N ILE A 305 1.59 -16.82 -3.62
CA ILE A 305 2.94 -16.26 -3.81
C ILE A 305 3.93 -17.42 -3.98
N ASP A 306 4.68 -17.37 -5.08
CA ASP A 306 5.75 -18.31 -5.37
C ASP A 306 6.93 -18.18 -4.39
N ALA A 307 7.62 -19.29 -4.11
CA ALA A 307 8.62 -19.35 -3.04
C ALA A 307 9.87 -18.47 -3.31
N GLU A 308 10.18 -18.17 -4.58
CA GLU A 308 11.27 -17.26 -4.92
C GLU A 308 10.88 -15.82 -4.57
N ARG A 309 9.72 -15.37 -5.04
CA ARG A 309 9.16 -14.05 -4.71
C ARG A 309 8.95 -13.87 -3.22
N ALA A 310 8.45 -14.89 -2.51
CA ALA A 310 8.28 -14.86 -1.07
C ALA A 310 9.61 -14.64 -0.34
N ARG A 311 10.68 -15.35 -0.74
CA ARG A 311 12.04 -15.14 -0.22
C ARG A 311 12.53 -13.73 -0.53
N THR A 312 12.34 -13.22 -1.75
CA THR A 312 12.75 -11.86 -2.14
C THR A 312 12.06 -10.78 -1.29
N LEU A 313 10.74 -10.90 -1.11
CA LEU A 313 9.95 -9.96 -0.30
C LEU A 313 10.42 -9.98 1.16
N LEU A 314 10.48 -11.17 1.77
CA LEU A 314 10.91 -11.33 3.16
C LEU A 314 12.33 -10.80 3.39
N ALA A 315 13.28 -11.10 2.49
CA ALA A 315 14.65 -10.60 2.58
C ALA A 315 14.73 -9.06 2.41
N ALA A 316 13.88 -8.44 1.58
CA ALA A 316 13.81 -6.99 1.49
C ALA A 316 13.27 -6.35 2.77
N GLN A 317 12.24 -6.98 3.38
CA GLN A 317 11.58 -6.52 4.59
C GLN A 317 12.47 -6.66 5.84
N VAL A 318 12.90 -7.89 6.18
CA VAL A 318 13.65 -8.17 7.42
C VAL A 318 15.17 -8.26 7.26
N GLY A 319 15.69 -8.27 6.03
CA GLY A 319 17.11 -8.53 5.73
C GLY A 319 17.41 -10.02 5.54
N GLY A 320 18.40 -10.34 4.70
CA GLY A 320 18.70 -11.72 4.25
C GLY A 320 18.84 -12.74 5.38
N SER A 321 19.78 -12.55 6.32
CA SER A 321 20.00 -13.51 7.43
C SER A 321 18.75 -13.72 8.29
N ALA A 322 17.95 -12.66 8.50
CA ALA A 322 16.71 -12.74 9.28
C ALA A 322 15.58 -13.44 8.49
N ALA A 323 15.59 -13.37 7.16
CA ALA A 323 14.72 -14.14 6.29
C ALA A 323 15.12 -15.62 6.29
N ASP A 324 16.40 -15.94 6.09
CA ASP A 324 16.91 -17.33 6.06
C ASP A 324 16.57 -18.11 7.34
N GLN A 325 16.71 -17.48 8.51
CA GLN A 325 16.32 -18.05 9.81
C GLN A 325 14.82 -18.35 9.89
N ARG A 326 13.96 -17.47 9.35
CA ARG A 326 12.51 -17.67 9.31
C ARG A 326 12.11 -18.76 8.32
N ILE A 327 12.75 -18.80 7.15
CA ILE A 327 12.56 -19.84 6.13
C ILE A 327 12.92 -21.22 6.71
N ALA A 328 14.07 -21.34 7.38
CA ALA A 328 14.47 -22.58 8.03
C ALA A 328 13.51 -23.01 9.15
N SER A 329 12.91 -22.05 9.86
CA SER A 329 11.96 -22.32 10.96
C SER A 329 10.54 -22.69 10.47
N ALA A 330 10.10 -22.12 9.34
CA ALA A 330 8.77 -22.38 8.75
C ALA A 330 8.77 -23.53 7.74
N GLY A 331 9.95 -24.04 7.34
CA GLY A 331 10.14 -25.09 6.33
C GLY A 331 10.22 -24.56 4.90
N ASP A 332 9.46 -23.52 4.56
CA ASP A 332 9.49 -22.89 3.23
C ASP A 332 9.34 -21.35 3.28
N ALA A 333 9.64 -20.71 2.14
CA ALA A 333 9.67 -19.25 2.05
C ALA A 333 8.29 -18.60 1.95
N THR A 334 7.31 -19.27 1.35
CA THR A 334 5.93 -18.77 1.25
C THR A 334 5.27 -18.79 2.64
N SER A 335 5.43 -19.87 3.40
CA SER A 335 4.97 -19.96 4.79
C SER A 335 5.69 -18.96 5.71
N ALA A 336 7.02 -18.82 5.59
CA ALA A 336 7.79 -17.85 6.37
C ALA A 336 7.37 -16.39 6.09
N HIS A 337 7.22 -16.01 4.82
CA HIS A 337 6.78 -14.67 4.43
C HIS A 337 5.33 -14.41 4.87
N ARG A 338 4.43 -15.40 4.70
CA ARG A 338 3.04 -15.31 5.16
C ARG A 338 2.98 -15.07 6.66
N LYS A 339 3.54 -15.97 7.47
CA LYS A 339 3.48 -15.83 8.93
C LYS A 339 4.10 -14.50 9.39
N TRP A 340 5.29 -14.15 8.90
CA TRP A 340 5.92 -12.90 9.30
C TRP A 340 5.08 -11.65 8.97
N LEU A 341 4.49 -11.58 7.77
CA LEU A 341 3.71 -10.40 7.37
C LEU A 341 2.39 -10.30 8.13
N LEU A 342 1.74 -11.43 8.41
CA LEU A 342 0.55 -11.50 9.24
C LEU A 342 0.85 -11.06 10.68
N ASP A 343 1.86 -11.67 11.32
CA ASP A 343 2.35 -11.30 12.65
C ASP A 343 2.80 -9.81 12.71
N PHE A 344 3.24 -9.22 11.60
CA PHE A 344 3.59 -7.80 11.53
C PHE A 344 2.34 -6.91 11.45
N ILE A 345 1.44 -7.19 10.52
CA ILE A 345 0.21 -6.42 10.32
C ILE A 345 -0.64 -6.38 11.60
N ASP A 346 -0.83 -7.52 12.28
CA ASP A 346 -1.63 -7.58 13.51
C ASP A 346 -1.09 -6.73 14.66
N ARG A 347 0.23 -6.54 14.74
CA ARG A 347 0.87 -5.73 15.80
C ARG A 347 0.96 -4.24 15.47
N HIS A 348 0.95 -3.89 14.19
CA HIS A 348 1.20 -2.52 13.72
C HIS A 348 -0.05 -1.81 13.18
N VAL A 349 -1.03 -2.54 12.62
CA VAL A 349 -2.23 -1.98 12.00
C VAL A 349 -3.44 -2.25 12.90
N GLN A 350 -3.62 -1.39 13.91
CA GLN A 350 -4.64 -1.56 14.95
C GLN A 350 -5.50 -0.28 15.05
N PRO A 351 -6.60 -0.16 14.27
CA PRO A 351 -7.46 1.02 14.25
C PRO A 351 -8.04 1.38 15.62
N ASP A 352 -8.37 0.38 16.44
CA ASP A 352 -9.02 0.59 17.74
C ASP A 352 -8.12 1.34 18.74
N LYS A 353 -6.79 1.33 18.56
CA LYS A 353 -5.88 2.21 19.34
C LYS A 353 -6.17 3.70 19.14
N PHE A 354 -6.78 4.06 18.01
CA PHE A 354 -7.09 5.43 17.62
C PHE A 354 -8.57 5.77 17.80
N SER A 355 -9.44 4.79 18.07
CA SER A 355 -10.85 5.01 18.38
C SER A 355 -11.00 5.32 19.88
N SER A 356 -11.83 6.31 20.26
CA SER A 356 -12.14 6.62 21.67
C SER A 356 -13.63 6.82 21.93
#